data_AF-A0AAW1RCV2-F1
#
_entry.id   AF-A0AAW1RCV2-F1
#
_cell.length_a   1.000
_cell.length_b   1.000
_cell.length_c   1.000
_cell.angle_alpha   90.00
_cell.angle_beta   90.00
_cell.angle_gamma   90.00
#
_symmetry.space_group_name_H-M   'P 1'
#
loop_
_entity.id
_entity.type
_entity.pdbx_description
1 polymer ?
#
loop_
_entity_poly.entity_id
_entity_poly.type
_entity_poly.pdbx_seq_one_letter_code
_entity_poly.pdbx_strand_id
1 'polypeptide(L)'
;MGASYSEKSGTVAGHNIVHLLSSLGKVAIHLNTGAAPRTTALVLKAAQANTRCTGCRFYRNEAAPQAASFGPPYGLLQGSLGALPAVPPLEGAHNITSGSVCQIAGTRDFFIAVAGHPEWIGSFTVWGQVPAHDMATTVAQLVARPYHELAGGMRGRRRLRFRWLPAACKQRDMLVTCCWPCAAELAAFK
;
A
#
# COMPACT_ATOMS: atom_id res chain seq x y z
N MET A 1 6.70 37.39 0.75
CA MET A 1 6.91 36.44 -0.38
C MET A 1 7.02 35.06 0.26
N GLY A 2 5.92 34.33 0.48
CA GLY A 2 5.23 33.46 -0.51
C GLY A 2 5.86 32.05 -0.42
N ALA A 3 5.20 30.94 -0.09
CA ALA A 3 3.79 30.59 -0.20
C ALA A 3 3.30 29.67 0.95
N SER A 4 2.02 29.83 1.27
CA SER A 4 1.20 29.02 2.16
C SER A 4 0.85 27.68 1.50
N TYR A 5 1.04 26.56 2.20
CA TYR A 5 0.50 25.25 1.81
C TYR A 5 -0.92 25.14 2.40
N SER A 6 -1.92 25.24 1.54
CA SER A 6 -3.34 25.07 1.90
C SER A 6 -3.76 23.63 1.59
N GLU A 7 -3.79 22.78 2.61
CA GLU A 7 -4.41 21.46 2.49
C GLU A 7 -5.93 21.61 2.59
N LYS A 8 -6.59 21.73 1.42
CA LYS A 8 -8.04 21.55 1.33
C LYS A 8 -8.38 20.19 0.73
N SER A 9 -8.15 19.14 1.51
CA SER A 9 -8.68 17.81 1.24
C SER A 9 -10.10 17.71 1.81
N GLY A 10 -11.08 18.21 1.05
CA GLY A 10 -12.49 18.09 1.37
C GLY A 10 -13.17 17.00 0.56
N THR A 11 -13.41 15.83 1.17
CA THR A 11 -14.73 15.16 1.26
C THR A 11 -14.61 14.00 2.26
N VAL A 12 -15.49 14.02 3.26
CA VAL A 12 -15.60 13.05 4.35
C VAL A 12 -16.57 11.92 3.95
N ALA A 13 -16.12 10.65 4.00
CA ALA A 13 -16.88 9.48 4.49
C ALA A 13 -16.06 8.16 4.35
N GLY A 14 -15.14 7.92 5.28
CA GLY A 14 -14.92 6.60 5.90
C GLY A 14 -14.22 5.44 5.16
N HIS A 15 -13.96 5.47 3.85
CA HIS A 15 -13.46 4.28 3.12
C HIS A 15 -12.19 4.50 2.27
N ASN A 16 -11.37 5.49 2.61
CA ASN A 16 -10.20 5.84 1.79
C ASN A 16 -8.90 5.15 2.23
N ILE A 17 -8.95 4.14 3.12
CA ILE A 17 -7.74 3.47 3.60
C ILE A 17 -7.90 1.96 3.48
N VAL A 18 -6.91 1.31 2.87
CA VAL A 18 -6.76 -0.15 2.86
C VAL A 18 -5.46 -0.54 3.55
N HIS A 19 -5.44 -1.69 4.21
CA HIS A 19 -4.25 -2.20 4.89
C HIS A 19 -3.74 -3.46 4.22
N LEU A 20 -2.47 -3.45 3.83
CA LEU A 20 -1.74 -4.66 3.45
C LEU A 20 -1.12 -5.25 4.72
N LEU A 21 -1.44 -6.50 5.09
CA LEU A 21 -0.81 -7.14 6.24
C LEU A 21 0.24 -8.15 5.79
N SER A 22 1.44 -7.98 6.32
CA SER A 22 2.56 -8.90 6.17
C SER A 22 2.93 -9.50 7.53
N SER A 23 3.88 -10.44 7.53
CA SER A 23 4.46 -10.97 8.76
C SER A 23 5.29 -9.94 9.53
N LEU A 24 5.64 -8.80 8.92
CA LEU A 24 6.46 -7.74 9.54
C LEU A 24 5.62 -6.59 10.08
N GLY A 25 4.37 -6.48 9.65
CA GLY A 25 3.52 -5.36 10.02
C GLY A 25 2.44 -5.09 9.00
N LYS A 26 1.69 -4.02 9.27
CA LYS A 26 0.65 -3.49 8.39
C LYS A 26 1.18 -2.27 7.65
N VAL A 27 0.78 -2.14 6.38
CA VAL A 27 1.01 -0.94 5.58
C VAL A 27 -0.35 -0.34 5.24
N ALA A 28 -0.66 0.83 5.77
CA ALA A 28 -1.81 1.63 5.40
C ALA A 28 -1.57 2.27 4.02
N ILE A 29 -2.59 2.22 3.17
CA ILE A 29 -2.59 2.86 1.86
C ILE A 29 -3.81 3.74 1.79
N HIS A 30 -3.59 5.04 1.65
CA HIS A 30 -4.62 6.03 1.42
C HIS A 30 -4.97 5.99 -0.07
N LEU A 31 -6.19 5.56 -0.38
CA LEU A 31 -6.69 5.43 -1.74
C LEU A 31 -6.88 6.80 -2.39
N ASN A 32 -6.42 6.92 -3.62
CA ASN A 32 -6.61 8.10 -4.45
C ASN A 32 -7.83 7.90 -5.38
N THR A 33 -9.02 7.99 -4.80
CA THR A 33 -10.29 7.74 -5.51
C THR A 33 -10.60 8.80 -6.57
N GLY A 34 -10.01 10.00 -6.48
CA GLY A 34 -10.14 11.04 -7.50
C GLY A 34 -9.32 10.76 -8.75
N ALA A 35 -8.08 10.29 -8.58
CA ALA A 35 -7.17 9.97 -9.68
C ALA A 35 -7.45 8.63 -10.37
N ALA A 36 -7.74 7.61 -9.57
CA ALA A 36 -7.85 6.23 -10.03
C ALA A 36 -9.15 5.58 -9.50
N PRO A 37 -10.32 6.10 -9.86
CA PRO A 37 -11.60 5.65 -9.32
C PRO A 37 -11.89 4.18 -9.63
N ARG A 38 -11.53 3.67 -10.82
CA ARG A 38 -11.82 2.27 -11.19
C ARG A 38 -10.89 1.30 -10.47
N THR A 39 -9.61 1.64 -10.37
CA THR A 39 -8.58 0.85 -9.71
C THR A 39 -8.85 0.78 -8.21
N THR A 40 -9.12 1.92 -7.57
CA THR A 40 -9.50 1.96 -6.15
C THR A 40 -10.77 1.18 -5.87
N ALA A 41 -11.78 1.22 -6.74
CA ALA A 41 -12.99 0.41 -6.62
C ALA A 41 -12.69 -1.11 -6.70
N LEU A 42 -11.79 -1.54 -7.60
CA LEU A 42 -11.36 -2.94 -7.68
C LEU A 42 -10.63 -3.39 -6.42
N VAL A 43 -9.74 -2.55 -5.90
CA VAL A 43 -9.00 -2.81 -4.65
C VAL A 43 -9.95 -2.92 -3.47
N LEU A 44 -10.90 -1.99 -3.35
CA LEU A 44 -11.94 -2.03 -2.31
C LEU A 44 -12.80 -3.29 -2.40
N LYS A 45 -13.26 -3.64 -3.61
CA LYS A 45 -14.04 -4.85 -3.84
C LYS A 45 -13.27 -6.11 -3.46
N ALA A 46 -11.99 -6.19 -3.81
CA ALA A 46 -11.14 -7.32 -3.43
C ALA A 46 -10.92 -7.40 -1.91
N ALA A 47 -10.73 -6.25 -1.25
CA ALA A 47 -10.56 -6.17 0.20
C ALA A 47 -11.83 -6.56 0.97
N GLN A 48 -13.02 -6.21 0.45
CA GLN A 48 -14.31 -6.56 1.04
C GLN A 48 -14.68 -8.03 0.83
N ALA A 49 -14.43 -8.55 -0.37
CA ALA A 49 -14.80 -9.91 -0.74
C ALA A 49 -13.91 -10.97 -0.07
N ASN A 50 -12.70 -10.60 0.36
CA ASN A 50 -11.71 -11.58 0.80
C ASN A 50 -10.88 -11.11 2.00
N THR A 51 -11.13 -11.68 3.18
CA THR A 51 -10.27 -11.52 4.37
C THR A 51 -8.89 -12.21 4.20
N ARG A 52 -8.69 -12.98 3.13
CA ARG A 52 -7.42 -13.61 2.78
C ARG A 52 -7.16 -13.48 1.29
N CYS A 53 -6.54 -12.37 0.87
CA CYS A 53 -6.18 -12.21 -0.55
C CYS A 53 -5.39 -13.40 -1.08
N THR A 54 -6.05 -14.19 -1.92
CA THR A 54 -5.42 -15.34 -2.58
C THR A 54 -4.52 -14.83 -3.69
N GLY A 55 -3.26 -15.25 -3.68
CA GLY A 55 -2.25 -14.80 -4.65
C GLY A 55 -1.59 -13.45 -4.33
N CYS A 56 -1.96 -12.76 -3.24
CA CYS A 56 -1.24 -11.56 -2.83
C CYS A 56 0.13 -11.89 -2.22
N ARG A 57 1.19 -11.26 -2.75
CA ARG A 57 2.56 -11.36 -2.23
C ARG A 57 3.43 -10.19 -2.67
N PHE A 58 4.42 -9.83 -1.85
CA PHE A 58 5.59 -9.10 -2.33
C PHE A 58 6.62 -10.09 -2.85
N TYR A 59 7.20 -9.82 -4.01
CA TYR A 59 8.13 -10.72 -4.67
C TYR A 59 9.40 -10.04 -5.20
N ARG A 60 9.49 -8.71 -5.12
CA ARG A 60 10.67 -7.94 -5.50
C ARG A 60 10.79 -6.73 -4.58
N ASN A 61 11.97 -6.48 -4.07
CA ASN A 61 12.27 -5.34 -3.21
C ASN A 61 13.63 -4.76 -3.62
N GLU A 62 13.70 -3.43 -3.69
CA GLU A 62 14.87 -2.68 -4.11
C GLU A 62 15.01 -1.47 -3.21
N ALA A 63 16.20 -1.29 -2.63
CA ALA A 63 16.52 -0.10 -1.85
C ALA A 63 16.49 1.15 -2.74
N ALA A 64 16.23 2.32 -2.14
CA ALA A 64 16.41 3.57 -2.85
C ALA A 64 17.87 3.68 -3.34
N PRO A 65 18.11 4.12 -4.59
CA PRO A 65 19.46 4.26 -5.10
C PRO A 65 20.20 5.36 -4.31
N GLN A 66 21.48 5.12 -3.99
CA GLN A 66 22.30 6.08 -3.24
C GLN A 66 22.63 7.34 -4.04
N ALA A 67 22.53 7.27 -5.37
CA ALA A 67 22.69 8.38 -6.31
C ALA A 67 21.46 8.45 -7.22
N ALA A 68 21.26 9.57 -7.91
CA ALA A 68 20.21 9.70 -8.92
C ALA A 68 20.53 8.82 -10.15
N SER A 69 20.29 7.52 -10.00
CA SER A 69 20.39 6.52 -11.06
C SER A 69 18.98 6.23 -11.58
N PHE A 70 18.83 6.21 -12.90
CA PHE A 70 17.62 5.73 -13.58
C PHE A 70 17.62 4.22 -13.78
N GLY A 71 18.68 3.52 -13.35
CA GLY A 71 18.81 2.07 -13.42
C GLY A 71 18.71 1.39 -12.06
N PRO A 72 18.72 0.04 -12.02
CA PRO A 72 18.63 -0.71 -10.77
C PRO A 72 19.72 -0.30 -9.76
N PRO A 73 19.39 -0.22 -8.47
CA PRO A 73 18.07 -0.43 -7.90
C PRO A 73 17.14 0.77 -8.17
N TYR A 74 15.93 0.47 -8.64
CA TYR A 74 14.89 1.45 -8.94
C TYR A 74 14.14 1.92 -7.69
N GLY A 75 14.52 1.50 -6.47
CA GLY A 75 13.86 1.96 -5.25
C GLY A 75 12.36 1.64 -5.20
N LEU A 76 12.00 0.36 -5.26
CA LEU A 76 10.61 -0.08 -5.24
C LEU A 76 10.38 -1.33 -4.38
N LEU A 77 9.15 -1.46 -3.88
CA LEU A 77 8.65 -2.69 -3.28
C LEU A 77 7.49 -3.20 -4.15
N GLN A 78 7.74 -4.24 -4.94
CA GLN A 78 6.81 -4.76 -5.93
C GLN A 78 6.16 -6.07 -5.48
N GLY A 79 4.87 -6.19 -5.79
CA GLY A 79 4.04 -7.31 -5.42
C GLY A 79 2.87 -7.53 -6.38
N SER A 80 2.06 -8.53 -6.06
CA SER A 80 0.86 -8.88 -6.80
C SER A 80 -0.36 -8.74 -5.91
N LEU A 81 -1.46 -8.21 -6.46
CA LEU A 81 -2.80 -8.25 -5.86
C LEU A 81 -3.65 -9.32 -6.56
N GLY A 82 -3.28 -10.59 -6.35
CA GLY A 82 -3.89 -11.72 -7.06
C GLY A 82 -5.41 -11.87 -6.90
N ALA A 83 -6.00 -11.32 -5.84
CA ALA A 83 -7.44 -11.39 -5.59
C ALA A 83 -8.25 -10.26 -6.28
N LEU A 84 -7.61 -9.40 -7.07
CA LEU A 84 -8.34 -8.40 -7.84
C LEU A 84 -9.31 -9.09 -8.82
N PRO A 85 -10.58 -8.68 -8.86
CA PRO A 85 -11.58 -9.33 -9.71
C PRO A 85 -11.34 -9.12 -11.21
N ALA A 86 -10.57 -8.09 -11.57
CA ALA A 86 -10.15 -7.79 -12.94
C ALA A 86 -8.74 -7.19 -12.95
N VAL A 87 -8.12 -7.13 -14.12
CA VAL A 87 -6.89 -6.34 -14.34
C VAL A 87 -7.28 -4.85 -14.32
N PRO A 88 -6.70 -4.00 -13.46
CA PRO A 88 -7.06 -2.60 -13.43
C PRO A 88 -6.62 -1.87 -14.72
N PRO A 89 -7.38 -0.85 -15.14
CA PRO A 89 -7.02 -0.04 -16.30
C PRO A 89 -5.85 0.91 -15.98
N LEU A 90 -5.19 1.39 -17.04
CA LEU A 90 -4.36 2.59 -16.94
C LEU A 90 -5.28 3.81 -16.79
N GLU A 91 -5.11 4.58 -15.72
CA GLU A 91 -5.88 5.80 -15.45
C GLU A 91 -5.16 6.73 -14.50
N GLY A 92 -5.48 8.02 -14.59
CA GLY A 92 -4.76 9.06 -13.89
C GLY A 92 -3.36 9.30 -14.46
N ALA A 93 -2.85 10.50 -14.28
CA ALA A 93 -1.46 10.84 -14.57
C ALA A 93 -0.96 11.67 -13.40
N HIS A 94 -0.16 11.05 -12.55
CA HIS A 94 0.34 11.67 -11.33
C HIS A 94 1.84 11.45 -11.20
N ASN A 95 2.49 12.43 -10.58
CA ASN A 95 3.90 12.30 -10.19
C ASN A 95 4.05 11.15 -9.20
N ILE A 96 4.99 10.27 -9.48
CA ILE A 96 5.34 9.17 -8.58
C ILE A 96 6.35 9.71 -7.57
N THR A 97 5.93 9.81 -6.32
CA THR A 97 6.76 10.22 -5.19
C THR A 97 7.00 9.05 -4.25
N SER A 98 7.91 9.20 -3.28
CA SER A 98 8.07 8.18 -2.24
C SER A 98 6.74 7.90 -1.53
N GLY A 99 6.40 6.62 -1.41
CA GLY A 99 5.14 6.11 -0.87
C GLY A 99 3.99 6.04 -1.89
N SER A 100 4.17 6.51 -3.12
CA SER A 100 3.16 6.32 -4.17
C SER A 100 2.94 4.83 -4.45
N VAL A 101 1.67 4.41 -4.47
CA VAL A 101 1.26 3.05 -4.79
C VAL A 101 0.74 3.00 -6.22
N CYS A 102 1.46 2.27 -7.06
CA CYS A 102 1.31 2.31 -8.50
C CYS A 102 0.91 0.93 -9.03
N GLN A 103 -0.06 0.89 -9.93
CA GLN A 103 -0.45 -0.33 -10.64
C GLN A 103 0.37 -0.49 -11.92
N ILE A 104 0.87 -1.70 -12.16
CA ILE A 104 1.56 -2.07 -13.40
C ILE A 104 0.50 -2.39 -14.46
N ALA A 105 0.51 -1.62 -15.56
CA ALA A 105 -0.46 -1.74 -16.63
C ALA A 105 -0.53 -3.16 -17.21
N GLY A 106 -1.74 -3.63 -17.50
CA GLY A 106 -1.97 -4.96 -18.08
C GLY A 106 -1.81 -6.14 -17.10
N THR A 107 -1.50 -5.88 -15.82
CA THR A 107 -1.29 -6.92 -14.82
C THR A 107 -2.09 -6.66 -13.53
N ARG A 108 -2.11 -7.64 -12.63
CA ARG A 108 -2.58 -7.46 -11.24
C ARG A 108 -1.44 -7.08 -10.29
N ASP A 109 -0.30 -6.65 -10.84
CA ASP A 109 0.87 -6.33 -10.06
C ASP A 109 0.96 -4.84 -9.78
N PHE A 110 1.57 -4.52 -8.65
CA PHE A 110 1.68 -3.16 -8.14
C PHE A 110 3.04 -2.98 -7.50
N PHE A 111 3.43 -1.74 -7.29
CA PHE A 111 4.59 -1.42 -6.47
C PHE A 111 4.32 -0.22 -5.56
N ILE A 112 5.07 -0.17 -4.47
CA ILE A 112 5.21 1.00 -3.61
C ILE A 112 6.56 1.63 -3.96
N ALA A 113 6.53 2.88 -4.41
CA ALA A 113 7.73 3.61 -4.73
C ALA A 113 8.47 3.99 -3.42
N VAL A 114 9.74 3.61 -3.31
CA VAL A 114 10.61 3.98 -2.18
C VAL A 114 11.30 5.32 -2.48
N ALA A 115 11.61 5.58 -3.75
CA ALA A 115 12.10 6.86 -4.26
C ALA A 115 11.05 7.54 -5.17
N GLY A 116 11.29 8.80 -5.55
CA GLY A 116 10.46 9.50 -6.55
C GLY A 116 10.90 9.15 -7.97
N HIS A 117 9.93 9.02 -8.88
CA HIS A 117 10.13 8.65 -10.29
C HIS A 117 9.33 9.58 -11.21
N PRO A 118 9.73 10.85 -11.38
CA PRO A 118 9.08 11.76 -12.33
C PRO A 118 9.16 11.24 -13.78
N GLU A 119 10.16 10.44 -14.11
CA GLU A 119 10.33 9.82 -15.43
C GLU A 119 9.27 8.76 -15.77
N TRP A 120 8.50 8.29 -14.78
CA TRP A 120 7.47 7.25 -14.95
C TRP A 120 6.03 7.80 -15.01
N ILE A 121 5.87 9.13 -15.04
CA ILE A 121 4.55 9.77 -15.13
C ILE A 121 3.79 9.22 -16.34
N GLY A 122 2.54 8.83 -16.11
CA GLY A 122 1.65 8.30 -17.16
C GLY A 122 1.91 6.84 -17.56
N SER A 123 2.99 6.21 -17.09
CA SER A 123 3.26 4.79 -17.34
C SER A 123 2.52 3.86 -16.38
N PHE A 124 2.10 4.40 -15.23
CA PHE A 124 1.44 3.65 -14.16
C PHE A 124 0.24 4.40 -13.60
N THR A 125 -0.76 3.65 -13.14
CA THR A 125 -1.89 4.22 -12.39
C THR A 125 -1.50 4.40 -10.93
N VAL A 126 -1.42 5.63 -10.45
CA VAL A 126 -1.21 5.93 -9.02
C VAL A 126 -2.55 5.86 -8.30
N TRP A 127 -2.79 4.77 -7.57
CA TRP A 127 -4.08 4.52 -6.92
C TRP A 127 -4.05 4.72 -5.40
N GLY A 128 -2.89 4.98 -4.81
CA GLY A 128 -2.83 5.33 -3.40
C GLY A 128 -1.49 5.88 -2.95
N GLN A 129 -1.42 6.23 -1.67
CA GLN A 129 -0.26 6.79 -1.00
C GLN A 129 -0.06 6.12 0.36
N VAL A 130 1.16 5.66 0.64
CA VAL A 130 1.55 5.15 1.96
C VAL A 130 1.96 6.34 2.84
N PRO A 131 1.44 6.43 4.09
CA PRO A 131 1.88 7.45 5.05
C PRO A 131 3.37 7.34 5.38
N ALA A 132 4.02 8.47 5.63
CA ALA A 132 5.46 8.52 5.94
C ALA A 132 5.87 7.62 7.11
N HIS A 133 5.01 7.47 8.13
CA HIS A 133 5.23 6.56 9.25
C HIS A 133 5.38 5.10 8.80
N ASP A 134 4.49 4.62 7.93
CA ASP A 134 4.51 3.23 7.45
C ASP A 134 5.65 3.01 6.45
N MET A 135 6.03 4.06 5.70
CA MET A 135 7.23 4.06 4.87
C MET A 135 8.51 3.86 5.70
N ALA A 136 8.65 4.59 6.80
CA ALA A 136 9.83 4.54 7.68
C ALA A 136 9.89 3.27 8.55
N THR A 137 8.78 2.56 8.72
CA THR A 137 8.69 1.37 9.57
C THR A 137 8.55 0.09 8.75
N THR A 138 7.33 -0.31 8.42
CA THR A 138 7.03 -1.60 7.81
C THR A 138 7.62 -1.71 6.40
N VAL A 139 7.53 -0.66 5.58
CA VAL A 139 8.09 -0.68 4.21
C VAL A 139 9.62 -0.71 4.25
N ALA A 140 10.26 0.10 5.07
CA ALA A 140 11.71 0.07 5.26
C ALA A 140 12.20 -1.34 5.67
N GLN A 141 11.50 -2.00 6.59
CA GLN A 141 11.82 -3.37 6.99
C GLN A 141 11.62 -4.41 5.88
N LEU A 142 10.60 -4.23 5.02
CA LEU A 142 10.36 -5.10 3.86
C LEU A 142 11.44 -4.92 2.79
N VAL A 143 11.90 -3.68 2.58
CA VAL A 143 12.96 -3.33 1.62
C VAL A 143 14.34 -3.77 2.09
N ALA A 144 14.60 -3.73 3.39
CA ALA A 144 15.87 -4.18 3.98
C ALA A 144 16.04 -5.72 4.00
N ARG A 145 15.05 -6.49 3.53
CA ARG A 145 15.17 -7.95 3.46
C ARG A 145 16.17 -8.35 2.38
N PRO A 146 16.84 -9.51 2.54
CA PRO A 146 17.70 -10.06 1.50
C PRO A 146 16.94 -10.12 0.18
N TYR A 147 17.56 -9.58 -0.86
CA TYR A 147 17.02 -9.49 -2.20
C TYR A 147 16.56 -10.88 -2.67
N HIS A 148 15.30 -10.95 -3.10
CA HIS A 148 14.79 -12.08 -3.85
C HIS A 148 14.06 -11.50 -5.06
N GLU A 149 14.70 -11.51 -6.22
CA GLU A 149 13.95 -11.62 -7.46
C GLU A 149 13.61 -13.10 -7.61
N LEU A 150 12.34 -13.46 -7.42
CA LEU A 150 11.88 -14.81 -7.78
C LEU A 150 11.78 -14.90 -9.31
N ALA A 151 12.92 -14.81 -9.99
CA ALA A 151 13.05 -15.23 -11.37
C ALA A 151 12.95 -16.76 -11.40
N GLY A 152 11.85 -17.28 -11.93
CA GLY A 152 11.66 -18.71 -12.13
C GLY A 152 11.10 -19.45 -10.91
N GLY A 153 10.11 -20.30 -11.16
CA GLY A 153 9.28 -20.92 -10.13
C GLY A 153 10.04 -21.63 -9.01
N MET A 154 9.84 -21.17 -7.77
CA MET A 154 9.93 -22.02 -6.58
C MET A 154 9.01 -21.48 -5.46
N ARG A 155 8.35 -22.42 -4.78
CA ARG A 155 7.17 -22.21 -3.92
C ARG A 155 7.54 -21.68 -2.54
N GLY A 156 7.96 -20.42 -2.44
CA GLY A 156 8.01 -19.70 -1.16
C GLY A 156 6.63 -19.11 -0.80
N ARG A 157 5.78 -19.87 -0.10
CA ARG A 157 4.45 -19.42 0.32
C ARG A 157 4.54 -18.39 1.46
N ARG A 158 4.72 -17.10 1.14
CA ARG A 158 4.46 -16.00 2.09
C ARG A 158 3.14 -15.35 1.74
N ARG A 159 2.10 -15.70 2.53
CA ARG A 159 0.74 -15.22 2.34
C ARG A 159 0.59 -13.87 3.02
N LEU A 160 0.24 -12.84 2.26
CA LEU A 160 -0.32 -11.62 2.83
C LEU A 160 -1.71 -11.94 3.38
N ARG A 161 -2.00 -11.53 4.61
CA ARG A 161 -3.37 -11.58 5.16
C ARG A 161 -3.97 -10.19 5.02
N PHE A 162 -5.27 -10.09 4.82
CA PHE A 162 -5.94 -8.81 4.67
C PHE A 162 -6.99 -8.73 5.77
N ARG A 163 -6.76 -7.89 6.77
CA ARG A 163 -7.75 -7.63 7.81
C ARG A 163 -8.10 -6.16 7.75
N TRP A 164 -9.38 -5.89 7.57
CA TRP A 164 -9.92 -4.55 7.69
C TRP A 164 -10.12 -4.23 9.16
N LEU A 165 -9.70 -3.03 9.57
CA LEU A 165 -10.11 -2.44 10.83
C LEU A 165 -11.06 -1.30 10.46
N PRO A 166 -12.33 -1.29 10.92
CA PRO A 166 -13.18 -0.13 10.75
C PRO A 166 -12.50 1.09 11.36
N ALA A 167 -12.46 2.19 10.61
CA ALA A 167 -12.12 3.51 11.12
C ALA A 167 -13.23 4.00 12.06
N ALA A 168 -13.30 3.44 13.26
CA ALA A 168 -14.22 3.86 14.29
C ALA A 168 -13.49 3.91 15.65
N CYS A 169 -12.67 4.94 15.83
CA CYS A 169 -12.49 5.52 17.15
C CYS A 169 -12.55 7.04 16.96
N LYS A 170 -13.76 7.60 17.07
CA LYS A 170 -13.96 9.04 17.15
C LYS A 170 -13.36 9.49 18.48
N GLN A 171 -12.25 10.19 18.42
CA GLN A 171 -11.75 10.97 19.54
C GLN A 171 -12.66 12.21 19.64
N ARG A 172 -13.60 12.18 20.58
CA ARG A 172 -14.32 13.36 21.05
C ARG A 172 -14.09 13.45 22.55
N ASP A 173 -13.52 14.58 22.92
CA ASP A 173 -13.49 15.28 24.20
C ASP A 173 -13.85 14.50 25.47
N MET A 174 -12.87 14.57 26.40
CA MET A 174 -12.98 14.57 27.86
C MET A 174 -14.07 13.71 28.52
N LEU A 175 -13.55 12.85 29.43
CA LEU A 175 -14.20 12.15 30.53
C LEU A 175 -14.81 10.76 30.24
N VAL A 176 -14.08 9.78 30.80
CA VAL A 176 -14.58 8.61 31.53
C VAL A 176 -14.79 7.30 30.75
N THR A 177 -14.17 6.27 31.35
CA THR A 177 -14.35 4.81 31.22
C THR A 177 -13.81 4.10 29.98
N CYS A 178 -12.64 3.50 30.18
CA CYS A 178 -12.23 2.26 29.51
C CYS A 178 -13.34 1.20 29.68
N CYS A 179 -14.08 0.93 28.61
CA CYS A 179 -14.78 -0.35 28.47
C CYS A 179 -13.96 -1.26 27.57
N TRP A 180 -13.31 -2.20 28.26
CA TRP A 180 -12.85 -3.50 27.79
C TRP A 180 -14.00 -4.23 27.02
N PRO A 181 -13.71 -5.14 26.06
CA PRO A 181 -12.59 -6.07 26.06
C PRO A 181 -11.61 -5.88 24.89
N CYS A 182 -10.46 -5.31 25.23
CA CYS A 182 -9.17 -5.51 24.57
C CYS A 182 -8.36 -6.45 25.49
N ALA A 183 -8.72 -7.73 25.54
CA ALA A 183 -7.91 -8.80 26.14
C ALA A 183 -8.50 -10.18 25.80
N ALA A 184 -8.48 -10.58 24.53
CA ALA A 184 -8.54 -11.99 24.15
C ALA A 184 -8.07 -12.13 22.69
N GLU A 185 -6.78 -12.40 22.51
CA GLU A 185 -6.16 -13.21 21.43
C GLU A 185 -4.67 -12.84 21.25
N LEU A 186 -3.92 -12.87 22.35
CA LEU A 186 -2.45 -12.97 22.35
C LEU A 186 -1.98 -14.40 22.65
N ALA A 187 -2.73 -15.40 22.16
CA ALA A 187 -2.39 -16.81 22.32
C ALA A 187 -2.66 -17.62 21.04
N ALA A 188 -1.89 -17.39 19.99
CA ALA A 188 -1.77 -18.31 18.86
C ALA A 188 -0.46 -18.12 18.08
N PHE A 189 0.68 -18.12 18.77
CA PHE A 189 1.99 -18.40 18.20
C PHE A 189 2.87 -19.06 19.28
N LYS A 190 2.75 -20.38 19.40
CA LYS A 190 3.84 -21.27 19.81
C LYS A 190 4.16 -22.14 18.62
#